data_AF-A0AA39KDF0-F1
#
_entry.id   AF-A0AA39KDF0-F1
#
_cell.length_a   1.000
_cell.length_b   1.000
_cell.length_c   1.000
_cell.angle_alpha   90.00
_cell.angle_beta   90.00
_cell.angle_gamma   90.00
#
_symmetry.space_group_name_H-M   'P 1'
#
loop_
_entity.id
_entity.type
_entity.pdbx_description
1 polymer ?
#
loop_
_entity_poly.entity_id
_entity_poly.type
_entity_poly.pdbx_seq_one_letter_code
_entity_poly.pdbx_strand_id
1 'polypeptide(L)' 'LAYFVTGGREAPREMQLRAALASYENRDSAVIAGTGSGKTLIIALLIPSDKPSDGATITISSLKRL' A
#
# COMPACT_ATOMS: atom_id res chain seq x y z
N LEU A 1 14.99 18.33 -8.52
CA LEU A 1 14.35 17.01 -8.44
C LEU A 1 15.46 15.98 -8.31
N ALA A 2 15.73 15.47 -7.11
CA ALA A 2 16.77 14.46 -6.91
C ALA A 2 16.10 13.08 -6.84
N TYR A 3 16.42 12.20 -7.77
CA TYR A 3 16.00 10.80 -7.73
C TYR A 3 17.18 9.95 -7.29
N PHE A 4 17.03 9.26 -6.16
CA PHE A 4 17.99 8.24 -5.73
C PHE A 4 17.65 6.93 -6.44
N VAL A 5 18.52 6.53 -7.37
CA VAL A 5 18.45 5.22 -8.02
C VAL A 5 19.14 4.21 -7.11
N THR A 6 18.36 3.54 -6.25
CA THR A 6 18.85 2.40 -5.46
C THR A 6 18.82 1.14 -6.33
N GLY A 7 19.89 0.86 -7.08
CA GLY A 7 20.19 -0.47 -7.63
C GLY A 7 19.04 -1.26 -8.26
N GLY A 8 18.13 -0.62 -9.00
CA GLY A 8 17.00 -1.28 -9.68
C GLY A 8 15.80 -1.65 -8.80
N ARG A 9 15.72 -1.17 -7.56
CA ARG A 9 14.55 -1.37 -6.69
C ARG A 9 13.69 -0.11 -6.67
N GLU A 10 12.43 -0.23 -7.10
CA GLU A 10 11.41 0.80 -6.89
C GLU A 10 11.15 0.94 -5.39
N ALA A 11 11.46 2.10 -4.83
CA ALA A 11 11.07 2.46 -3.47
C ALA A 11 9.60 2.92 -3.45
N PRO A 12 8.83 2.60 -2.40
CA PRO A 12 7.49 3.15 -2.22
C PRO A 12 7.53 4.68 -2.22
N ARG A 13 6.62 5.29 -2.96
CA ARG A 13 6.38 6.73 -2.92
C ARG A 13 5.86 7.11 -1.55
N GLU A 14 6.08 8.36 -1.15
CA GLU A 14 5.71 8.85 0.17
C GLU A 14 4.24 8.58 0.53
N MET A 15 3.30 8.83 -0.38
CA MET A 15 1.89 8.53 -0.17
C MET A 15 1.63 7.05 0.13
N GLN A 16 2.30 6.14 -0.60
CA GLN A 16 2.13 4.70 -0.42
C GLN A 16 2.63 4.26 0.96
N LEU A 17 3.79 4.80 1.36
CA LEU A 17 4.39 4.51 2.66
C LEU A 17 3.52 5.06 3.81
N ARG A 18 3.04 6.30 3.71
CA ARG A 18 2.17 6.92 4.72
C ARG A 18 0.87 6.13 4.92
N ALA A 19 0.25 5.68 3.83
CA ALA A 19 -0.97 4.86 3.91
C ALA A 19 -0.71 3.49 4.54
N ALA A 20 0.39 2.82 4.17
CA ALA A 20 0.76 1.54 4.77
C ALA A 20 1.07 1.66 6.27
N LEU A 21 1.80 2.72 6.67
CA LEU A 21 2.11 2.99 8.08
C LEU A 21 0.86 3.31 8.90
N ALA A 22 -0.09 4.07 8.35
CA ALA A 22 -1.36 4.33 9.04
C ALA A 22 -2.08 3.02 9.38
N SER A 23 -2.15 2.08 8.42
CA SER A 23 -2.75 0.76 8.66
C SER A 23 -1.95 -0.06 9.69
N TYR A 24 -0.61 -0.05 9.62
CA TYR A 24 0.25 -0.73 10.60
C TYR A 24 0.03 -0.21 12.03
N GLU A 25 -0.25 1.08 12.18
CA GLU A 25 -0.56 1.73 13.45
C GLU A 25 -2.04 1.60 13.86
N ASN A 26 -2.82 0.75 13.18
CA ASN A 26 -4.27 0.59 13.39
C ASN A 26 -5.06 1.90 13.24
N ARG A 27 -4.67 2.74 12.27
CA ARG A 27 -5.36 3.98 11.91
C ARG A 27 -5.98 3.88 10.52
N ASP A 28 -7.24 4.30 10.42
CA ASP A 28 -7.92 4.41 9.14
C ASP A 28 -7.28 5.50 8.26
N SER A 29 -7.20 5.25 6.96
CA SER A 29 -6.67 6.22 6.01
C SER A 29 -7.45 6.21 4.68
N ALA A 30 -7.52 7.38 4.04
CA ALA A 30 -8.11 7.56 2.72
C ALA A 30 -7.05 8.00 1.72
N VAL A 31 -6.91 7.26 0.62
CA VAL A 31 -5.92 7.54 -0.43
C VAL A 31 -6.63 8.04 -1.68
N ILE A 32 -6.44 9.32 -1.99
CA ILE A 32 -6.98 9.97 -3.20
C ILE A 32 -5.85 10.10 -4.22
N ALA A 33 -5.86 9.24 -5.23
CA ALA A 33 -4.88 9.27 -6.32
C ALA A 33 -5.45 8.65 -7.61
N GLY A 34 -4.98 9.13 -8.76
CA GLY A 34 -5.37 8.62 -10.08
C GLY A 34 -4.97 7.15 -10.32
N THR A 35 -5.45 6.56 -11.41
CA THR A 35 -4.97 5.24 -11.88
C THR A 35 -3.47 5.30 -12.21
N GLY A 36 -2.76 4.17 -12.10
CA GLY A 36 -1.29 4.14 -12.33
C GLY A 36 -0.43 4.77 -11.22
N SER A 37 -1.03 5.38 -10.19
CA SER A 37 -0.30 5.94 -9.03
C SER A 37 0.30 4.87 -8.09
N GLY A 38 0.01 3.60 -8.33
CA GLY A 38 0.54 2.48 -7.54
C GLY A 38 -0.22 2.22 -6.23
N LYS A 39 -1.51 2.55 -6.14
CA LYS A 39 -2.35 2.21 -4.96
C LYS A 39 -2.32 0.72 -4.60
N THR A 40 -2.17 -0.15 -5.60
CA THR A 40 -2.03 -1.61 -5.40
C THR A 40 -0.84 -1.99 -4.52
N LEU A 41 0.27 -1.24 -4.59
CA LEU A 41 1.44 -1.50 -3.76
C LEU A 41 1.11 -1.31 -2.27
N ILE A 42 0.18 -0.41 -1.93
CA ILE A 42 -0.24 -0.19 -0.53
C ILE A 42 -0.86 -1.47 0.01
N ILE A 43 -1.79 -2.08 -0.74
CA ILE A 43 -2.43 -3.36 -0.37
C ILE A 43 -1.37 -4.46 -0.21
N ALA A 44 -0.44 -4.54 -1.16
CA ALA A 44 0.61 -5.56 -1.14
C ALA A 44 1.58 -5.43 0.06
N LEU A 45 1.79 -4.21 0.58
CA LEU A 45 2.62 -3.97 1.76
C LEU A 45 1.94 -4.40 3.07
N LEU A 46 0.61 -4.54 3.08
CA LEU A 46 -0.15 -4.93 4.27
C LEU A 46 -0.16 -6.45 4.47
N ILE A 47 -0.16 -7.24 3.39
CA ILE A 47 -0.21 -8.72 3.44
C ILE A 47 0.91 -9.34 4.31
N PRO A 48 2.19 -8.93 4.21
CA PRO A 48 3.27 -9.51 5.02
C PRO A 48 3.27 -9.02 6.46
N SER A 49 2.51 -7.96 6.77
CA SER A 49 2.46 -7.35 8.10
C SER A 49 1.48 -8.07 9.03
N ASP A 50 0.58 -8.89 8.48
CA ASP A 50 -0.38 -9.68 9.23
C ASP A 50 0.35 -10.78 10.02
N LYS A 51 0.33 -10.70 11.35
CA LYS A 51 0.70 -11.85 12.18
C LYS A 51 -0.40 -12.91 12.03
N PRO A 52 -0.10 -14.21 12.17
CA PRO A 52 -1.10 -15.27 12.11
C PRO A 52 -2.29 -15.10 13.07
N SER A 53 -2.16 -14.24 14.08
CA SER A 53 -3.18 -13.91 15.08
C SER A 53 -4.04 -12.67 14.75
N ASP A 54 -3.73 -11.89 13.72
CA ASP A 54 -4.33 -10.55 13.48
C ASP A 54 -5.61 -10.59 12.62
N GLY A 55 -6.02 -11.75 12.12
CA GLY A 55 -7.23 -11.91 11.32
C GLY A 55 -6.95 -11.99 9.82
N ALA A 56 -7.89 -11.50 9.00
CA ALA A 56 -7.81 -11.61 7.55
C ALA A 56 -7.91 -10.23 6.89
N THR A 57 -6.95 -9.92 6.02
CA THR A 57 -7.01 -8.74 5.14
C THR A 57 -7.97 -8.98 3.98
N ILE A 58 -9.01 -8.15 3.86
CA ILE A 58 -10.02 -8.22 2.78
C ILE A 58 -9.86 -7.02 1.85
N THR A 59 -9.57 -7.28 0.58
CA THR A 59 -9.58 -6.25 -0.47
C THR A 59 -10.88 -6.35 -1.27
N ILE A 60 -11.64 -5.25 -1.30
CA ILE A 60 -12.93 -5.19 -2.00
C ILE A 60 -12.81 -4.27 -3.22
N SER A 61 -13.28 -4.74 -4.37
CA SER A 61 -13.45 -3.95 -5.59
C SER A 61 -14.87 -4.12 -6.13
N SER A 62 -15.41 -3.07 -6.75
CA SER A 62 -16.69 -3.12 -7.44
C SER A 62 -16.64 -3.93 -8.74
N LEU A 63 -15.45 -4.16 -9.29
CA LEU A 63 -15.25 -4.92 -10.53
C LEU A 63 -14.94 -6.39 -10.22
N LYS A 64 -15.68 -7.29 -10.86
CA LYS A 64 -15.43 -8.75 -10.80
C LYS A 64 -14.10 -9.15 -11.46
N ARG A 65 -13.60 -8.33 -12.39
CA ARG A 65 -12.31 -8.49 -13.06
C ARG A 65 -11.53 -7.21 -12.81
N LEU A 66 -10.68 -7.25 -11.78
CA LEU A 66 -9.73 -6.19 -11.44
C LEU A 66 -8.38 -6.50 -12.09
#